data_AF-B7GBI3-F1
#
_entry.id   AF-B7GBI3-F1
#
_cell.length_a   1.000
_cell.length_b   1.000
_cell.length_c   1.000
_cell.angle_alpha   90.00
_cell.angle_beta   90.00
_cell.angle_gamma   90.00
#
_symmetry.space_group_name_H-M   'P 1'
#
loop_
_entity.id
_entity.type
_entity.pdbx_description
1 polymer ?
#
loop_
_entity_poly.entity_id
_entity_poly.type
_entity_poly.pdbx_seq_one_letter_code
_entity_poly.pdbx_strand_id
1 'polypeptide(L)'
;MSPYDDGESSARGMPIEQPRAISAKQAVSYTVGAFIALSVMFTPQLSMPAEAASSTATPTASVTRPMSVEQRNLDAAQSILDAADAKLKVTQKSVATAKAADDKQLAILKKAEDKANKAKDDLVSATTKLTTMRGDVKVSDKAVEKQKEKIVAFKQAQTESLVGLDKARVARKETALKLTTAQQGTKSYEKTKQTAQKSYDVANQKFKLYESQQAEKQKKIDASKKVATEKLKAKQAADAKVAKKNAERKAKEEAKIRKTNLDALKKQISKQDEKVKKAQTNLKALEKELRSLNSRKTIEKQEVKIAQAKTKLEAEKSILKELKAKKV
;
A
#
# COMPACT_ATOMS: atom_id res chain seq x y z
N MET A 1 -31.90 -69.08 -14.83
CA MET A 1 -30.67 -69.76 -14.40
C MET A 1 -29.52 -69.35 -15.32
N SER A 2 -28.78 -68.34 -14.89
CA SER A 2 -27.35 -68.14 -15.13
C SER A 2 -26.90 -67.34 -13.89
N PRO A 3 -25.97 -67.83 -13.05
CA PRO A 3 -25.87 -67.39 -11.67
C PRO A 3 -24.63 -66.51 -11.46
N TYR A 4 -24.63 -65.28 -11.96
CA TYR A 4 -23.79 -64.20 -11.41
C TYR A 4 -24.54 -62.88 -11.52
N ASP A 5 -25.12 -62.53 -10.38
CA ASP A 5 -25.71 -61.28 -9.98
C ASP A 5 -24.57 -60.47 -9.35
N ASP A 6 -24.02 -59.50 -10.08
CA ASP A 6 -23.18 -58.47 -9.48
C ASP A 6 -23.92 -57.15 -9.63
N GLY A 7 -24.34 -56.65 -8.48
CA GLY A 7 -25.24 -55.54 -8.34
C GLY A 7 -24.73 -54.28 -9.04
N GLU A 8 -25.67 -53.54 -9.61
CA GLU A 8 -25.77 -52.10 -9.41
C GLU A 8 -27.16 -51.66 -9.90
N SER A 9 -28.12 -51.82 -8.98
CA SER A 9 -29.37 -51.09 -9.03
C SER A 9 -29.11 -49.59 -8.91
N SER A 10 -29.88 -48.83 -9.68
CA SER A 10 -30.32 -47.45 -9.37
C SER A 10 -29.34 -46.30 -9.62
N ALA A 11 -28.98 -46.06 -10.88
CA ALA A 11 -28.56 -44.72 -11.34
C ALA A 11 -29.06 -44.35 -12.75
N ARG A 12 -30.18 -44.93 -13.20
CA ARG A 12 -30.84 -44.54 -14.47
C ARG A 12 -32.14 -43.82 -14.15
N GLY A 13 -32.12 -42.48 -14.17
CA GLY A 13 -33.40 -41.74 -14.17
C GLY A 13 -33.42 -40.27 -13.78
N MET A 14 -32.31 -39.61 -13.41
CA MET A 14 -32.35 -38.15 -13.27
C MET A 14 -31.94 -37.49 -14.59
N PRO A 15 -32.83 -36.72 -15.24
CA PRO A 15 -32.48 -35.98 -16.44
C PRO A 15 -31.41 -34.96 -16.04
N ILE A 16 -30.21 -35.13 -16.58
CA ILE A 16 -29.18 -34.09 -16.53
C ILE A 16 -29.74 -32.94 -17.35
N GLU A 17 -30.28 -31.92 -16.68
CA GLU A 17 -30.54 -30.63 -17.31
C GLU A 17 -29.23 -30.18 -17.95
N GLN A 18 -29.23 -30.10 -19.29
CA GLN A 18 -28.06 -29.59 -19.99
C GLN A 18 -27.73 -28.20 -19.41
N PRO A 19 -26.49 -27.96 -18.96
CA PRO A 19 -26.10 -26.64 -18.51
C PRO A 19 -26.34 -25.69 -19.69
N ARG A 20 -27.20 -24.69 -19.48
CA ARG A 20 -27.48 -23.66 -20.48
C ARG A 20 -26.14 -23.17 -21.03
N ALA A 21 -25.96 -23.27 -22.34
CA ALA A 21 -24.74 -22.85 -23.01
C ALA A 21 -24.42 -21.39 -22.63
N ILE A 22 -23.45 -21.22 -21.74
CA ILE A 22 -22.95 -19.89 -21.37
C ILE A 22 -22.22 -19.36 -22.60
N SER A 23 -22.67 -18.22 -23.10
CA SER A 23 -22.05 -17.57 -24.26
C SER A 23 -20.55 -17.40 -24.04
N ALA A 24 -19.74 -17.64 -25.08
CA ALA A 24 -18.28 -17.58 -25.02
C ALA A 24 -17.74 -16.27 -24.44
N LYS A 25 -18.53 -15.18 -24.50
CA LYS A 25 -18.16 -13.88 -23.91
C LYS A 25 -18.22 -13.87 -22.38
N GLN A 26 -19.12 -14.65 -21.76
CA GLN A 26 -19.22 -14.78 -20.30
C GLN A 26 -18.20 -15.78 -19.74
N ALA A 27 -17.89 -16.85 -20.48
CA ALA A 27 -16.88 -17.83 -20.07
C ALA A 27 -15.47 -17.20 -19.97
N VAL A 28 -15.14 -16.25 -20.85
CA VAL A 28 -13.85 -15.52 -20.81
C VAL A 28 -13.76 -14.58 -19.60
N SER A 29 -14.88 -14.02 -19.11
CA SER A 29 -14.88 -13.18 -17.91
C SER A 29 -14.68 -13.99 -16.62
N TYR A 30 -15.21 -15.21 -16.55
CA TYR A 30 -15.05 -16.09 -15.39
C TYR A 30 -13.65 -16.71 -15.29
N THR A 31 -13.00 -17.02 -16.42
CA THR A 31 -11.65 -17.61 -16.42
C THR A 31 -10.55 -16.60 -16.07
N VAL A 32 -10.71 -15.32 -16.45
CA VAL A 32 -9.77 -14.26 -16.07
C VAL A 32 -9.85 -13.92 -14.57
N GLY A 33 -11.05 -13.94 -13.99
CA GLY A 33 -11.24 -13.74 -12.54
C GLY A 33 -10.69 -14.90 -11.70
N ALA A 34 -10.86 -16.14 -12.16
CA ALA A 34 -10.36 -17.33 -11.46
C ALA A 34 -8.82 -17.42 -11.43
N PHE A 35 -8.13 -16.97 -12.49
CA PHE A 35 -6.66 -16.99 -12.54
C PHE A 35 -6.00 -16.00 -11.56
N ILE A 36 -6.66 -14.85 -11.31
CA ILE A 36 -6.19 -13.85 -10.36
C ILE A 36 -6.42 -14.32 -8.91
N ALA A 37 -7.54 -15.00 -8.63
CA ALA A 37 -7.84 -15.53 -7.29
C ALA A 37 -6.89 -16.69 -6.89
N LEU A 38 -6.50 -17.56 -7.83
CA LEU A 38 -5.58 -18.67 -7.55
C LEU A 38 -4.15 -18.21 -7.26
N SER A 39 -3.75 -17.03 -7.77
CA SER A 39 -2.40 -16.47 -7.60
C SER A 39 -2.17 -15.83 -6.22
N VAL A 40 -3.23 -15.57 -5.44
CA VAL A 40 -3.15 -14.99 -4.09
C VAL A 40 -3.12 -16.08 -3.00
N MET A 41 -3.53 -17.31 -3.30
CA MET A 41 -3.59 -18.41 -2.33
C MET A 41 -2.29 -19.23 -2.22
N PHE A 42 -1.25 -18.94 -3.01
CA PHE A 42 0.01 -19.70 -3.04
C PHE A 42 1.22 -18.84 -2.62
N THR A 43 1.11 -18.16 -1.48
CA THR A 43 2.30 -17.75 -0.71
C THR A 43 2.55 -18.78 0.40
N PRO A 44 3.69 -19.47 0.42
CA PRO A 44 4.00 -20.37 1.54
C PRO A 44 4.18 -19.51 2.79
N GLN A 45 3.28 -19.68 3.77
CA GLN A 45 3.59 -19.33 5.15
C GLN A 45 4.74 -20.22 5.60
N LEU A 46 5.97 -19.69 5.51
CA LEU A 46 7.10 -20.21 6.28
C LEU A 46 6.91 -19.78 7.72
N SER A 47 6.17 -20.61 8.46
CA SER A 47 6.17 -20.64 9.91
C SER A 47 7.51 -21.17 10.41
N MET A 48 8.27 -20.33 11.12
CA MET A 48 9.10 -20.81 12.22
C MET A 48 9.11 -19.78 13.35
N PRO A 49 9.24 -20.27 14.60
CA PRO A 49 8.51 -19.75 15.75
C PRO A 49 9.20 -18.55 16.40
N ALA A 50 8.38 -17.75 17.06
CA ALA A 50 8.81 -16.76 18.01
C ALA A 50 9.56 -17.44 19.17
N GLU A 51 10.83 -17.10 19.35
CA GLU A 51 11.48 -17.21 20.65
C GLU A 51 12.44 -16.03 20.83
N ALA A 52 12.41 -15.50 22.05
CA ALA A 52 12.80 -14.14 22.38
C ALA A 52 14.30 -13.85 22.23
N ALA A 53 14.61 -12.68 21.66
CA ALA A 53 15.84 -11.95 21.99
C ALA A 53 15.58 -10.45 21.88
N SER A 54 15.42 -9.84 23.05
CA SER A 54 15.45 -8.40 23.29
C SER A 54 16.73 -7.79 22.72
N SER A 55 16.63 -6.98 21.67
CA SER A 55 17.56 -5.87 21.49
C SER A 55 16.89 -4.71 20.76
N THR A 56 16.98 -3.55 21.40
CA THR A 56 16.62 -2.23 20.92
C THR A 56 17.50 -1.85 19.72
N ALA A 57 17.04 -2.15 18.51
CA ALA A 57 17.49 -1.48 17.31
C ALA A 57 16.27 -0.77 16.72
N THR A 58 16.17 0.55 16.90
CA THR A 58 15.26 1.40 16.13
C THR A 58 15.66 1.26 14.66
N PRO A 59 14.88 0.54 13.82
CA PRO A 59 15.09 0.68 12.41
C PRO A 59 14.48 2.03 12.06
N THR A 60 15.31 2.97 11.64
CA THR A 60 14.88 3.96 10.65
C THR A 60 14.52 3.19 9.38
N ALA A 61 13.39 2.46 9.46
CA ALA A 61 12.67 1.98 8.31
C ALA A 61 12.31 3.25 7.56
N SER A 62 13.13 3.58 6.58
CA SER A 62 12.76 4.48 5.50
C SER A 62 11.47 3.88 4.98
N VAL A 63 10.35 4.43 5.43
CA VAL A 63 9.01 3.99 5.05
C VAL A 63 8.90 4.31 3.57
N THR A 64 9.37 3.37 2.75
CA THR A 64 8.98 3.25 1.36
C THR A 64 7.46 3.13 1.43
N ARG A 65 6.79 4.24 1.11
CA ARG A 65 5.34 4.27 1.06
C ARG A 65 4.91 3.08 0.22
N PRO A 66 4.04 2.19 0.71
CA PRO A 66 3.59 1.06 -0.09
C PRO A 66 3.03 1.61 -1.40
N MET A 67 3.61 1.20 -2.53
CA MET A 67 3.11 1.60 -3.85
C MET A 67 1.62 1.28 -3.93
N SER A 68 0.84 2.23 -4.46
CA SER A 68 -0.60 2.01 -4.65
C SER A 68 -0.84 0.78 -5.53
N VAL A 69 -1.95 0.08 -5.28
CA VAL A 69 -2.32 -1.10 -6.07
C VAL A 69 -2.47 -0.72 -7.54
N GLU A 70 -2.97 0.49 -7.80
CA GLU A 70 -3.17 1.10 -9.10
C GLU A 70 -1.85 1.34 -9.83
N GLN A 71 -0.81 1.82 -9.14
CA GLN A 71 0.53 1.97 -9.73
C GLN A 71 1.13 0.62 -10.10
N ARG A 72 1.03 -0.38 -9.21
CA ARG A 72 1.52 -1.74 -9.51
C ARG A 72 0.81 -2.37 -10.71
N ASN A 73 -0.49 -2.12 -10.86
CA ASN A 73 -1.25 -2.58 -12.02
C ASN A 73 -0.83 -1.88 -13.33
N LEU A 74 -0.50 -0.60 -13.26
CA LEU A 74 0.02 0.16 -14.40
C LEU A 74 1.39 -0.38 -14.83
N ASP A 75 2.29 -0.62 -13.87
CA ASP A 75 3.63 -1.15 -14.11
C ASP A 75 3.59 -2.57 -14.68
N ALA A 76 2.69 -3.42 -14.13
CA ALA A 76 2.48 -4.77 -14.66
C ALA A 76 1.94 -4.74 -16.10
N ALA A 77 0.99 -3.84 -16.41
CA ALA A 77 0.47 -3.68 -17.76
C ALA A 77 1.54 -3.17 -18.75
N GLN A 78 2.39 -2.24 -18.30
CA GLN A 78 3.54 -1.76 -19.08
C GLN A 78 4.53 -2.89 -19.37
N SER A 79 4.88 -3.69 -18.36
CA SER A 79 5.78 -4.84 -18.53
C SER A 79 5.25 -5.86 -19.55
N ILE A 80 3.94 -6.12 -19.54
CA ILE A 80 3.29 -7.00 -20.53
C ILE A 80 3.36 -6.40 -21.94
N LEU A 81 3.14 -5.10 -22.07
CA LEU A 81 3.23 -4.39 -23.35
C LEU A 81 4.65 -4.46 -23.92
N ASP A 82 5.66 -4.20 -23.09
CA ASP A 82 7.07 -4.24 -23.47
C ASP A 82 7.50 -5.65 -23.88
N ALA A 83 7.07 -6.67 -23.13
CA ALA A 83 7.32 -8.07 -23.48
C ALA A 83 6.67 -8.47 -24.82
N ALA A 84 5.46 -7.98 -25.11
CA ALA A 84 4.80 -8.22 -26.38
C ALA A 84 5.54 -7.54 -27.55
N ASP A 85 6.01 -6.30 -27.36
CA ASP A 85 6.77 -5.57 -28.38
C ASP A 85 8.14 -6.23 -28.64
N ALA A 86 8.83 -6.70 -27.60
CA ALA A 86 10.08 -7.44 -27.75
C ALA A 86 9.91 -8.72 -28.58
N LYS A 87 8.87 -9.51 -28.30
CA LYS A 87 8.55 -10.73 -29.08
C LYS A 87 8.19 -10.38 -30.53
N LEU A 88 7.43 -9.31 -30.76
CA LEU A 88 7.11 -8.84 -32.11
C LEU A 88 8.38 -8.47 -32.89
N LYS A 89 9.29 -7.71 -32.28
CA LYS A 89 10.58 -7.35 -32.92
C LYS A 89 11.43 -8.57 -33.26
N VAL A 90 11.51 -9.55 -32.36
CA VAL A 90 12.26 -10.80 -32.62
C VAL A 90 11.64 -11.56 -33.79
N THR A 91 10.31 -11.72 -33.82
CA THR A 91 9.64 -12.43 -34.92
C THR A 91 9.74 -11.70 -36.26
N GLN A 92 9.70 -10.36 -36.28
CA GLN A 92 9.94 -9.58 -37.50
C GLN A 92 11.33 -9.80 -38.07
N LYS A 93 12.37 -9.90 -37.21
CA LYS A 93 13.72 -10.28 -37.65
C LYS A 93 13.74 -11.68 -38.27
N SER A 94 13.02 -12.64 -37.68
CA SER A 94 12.91 -13.99 -38.24
C SER A 94 12.23 -13.99 -39.61
N VAL A 95 11.19 -13.17 -39.83
CA VAL A 95 10.54 -13.02 -41.14
C VAL A 95 11.52 -12.47 -42.17
N ALA A 96 12.31 -11.45 -41.82
CA ALA A 96 13.31 -10.88 -42.73
C ALA A 96 14.34 -11.93 -43.15
N THR A 97 14.87 -12.71 -42.21
CA THR A 97 15.81 -13.80 -42.49
C THR A 97 15.18 -14.90 -43.35
N ALA A 98 13.94 -15.31 -43.04
CA ALA A 98 13.22 -16.32 -43.81
C ALA A 98 12.94 -15.85 -45.25
N LYS A 99 12.61 -14.56 -45.44
CA LYS A 99 12.40 -13.97 -46.77
C LYS A 99 13.69 -14.00 -47.59
N ALA A 100 14.81 -13.57 -47.00
CA ALA A 100 16.10 -13.61 -47.69
C ALA A 100 16.54 -15.05 -48.05
N ALA A 101 16.17 -16.05 -47.23
CA ALA A 101 16.41 -17.45 -47.55
C ALA A 101 15.52 -17.93 -48.71
N ASP A 102 14.23 -17.56 -48.72
CA ASP A 102 13.30 -17.90 -49.80
C ASP A 102 13.73 -17.28 -51.15
N ASP A 103 14.17 -16.02 -51.14
CA ASP A 103 14.69 -15.32 -52.33
C ASP A 103 15.92 -16.06 -52.93
N LYS A 104 16.82 -16.56 -52.06
CA LYS A 104 17.96 -17.39 -52.50
C LYS A 104 17.51 -18.72 -53.11
N GLN A 105 16.52 -19.39 -52.51
CA GLN A 105 15.99 -20.65 -53.05
C GLN A 105 15.24 -20.44 -54.37
N LEU A 106 14.54 -19.33 -54.53
CA LEU A 106 13.91 -18.94 -55.80
C LEU A 106 14.96 -18.75 -56.92
N ALA A 107 16.08 -18.09 -56.62
CA ALA A 107 17.17 -17.93 -57.59
C ALA A 107 17.81 -19.27 -57.98
N ILE A 108 17.97 -20.19 -57.02
CA ILE A 108 18.47 -21.56 -57.26
C ILE A 108 17.48 -22.33 -58.14
N LEU A 109 16.18 -22.26 -57.83
CA LEU A 109 15.12 -22.90 -58.60
C LEU A 109 15.15 -22.45 -60.06
N LYS A 110 15.21 -21.14 -60.32
CA LYS A 110 15.26 -20.60 -61.68
C LYS A 110 16.47 -21.15 -62.47
N LYS A 111 17.65 -21.20 -61.85
CA LYS A 111 18.84 -21.79 -62.48
C LYS A 111 18.69 -23.29 -62.77
N ALA A 112 18.00 -24.03 -61.90
CA ALA A 112 17.71 -25.43 -62.12
C ALA A 112 16.69 -25.63 -63.25
N GLU A 113 15.68 -24.77 -63.34
CA GLU A 113 14.71 -24.73 -64.44
C GLU A 113 15.41 -24.45 -65.78
N ASP A 114 16.27 -23.44 -65.84
CA ASP A 114 17.03 -23.10 -67.05
C ASP A 114 17.92 -24.27 -67.51
N LYS A 115 18.60 -24.96 -66.57
CA LYS A 115 19.40 -26.15 -66.88
C LYS A 115 18.55 -27.31 -67.39
N ALA A 116 17.41 -27.59 -66.76
CA ALA A 116 16.50 -28.66 -67.17
C ALA A 116 15.90 -28.41 -68.56
N ASN A 117 15.56 -27.15 -68.86
CA ASN A 117 15.07 -26.75 -70.17
C ASN A 117 16.15 -26.90 -71.24
N LYS A 118 17.37 -26.42 -70.99
CA LYS A 118 18.48 -26.60 -71.92
C LYS A 118 18.77 -28.08 -72.21
N ALA A 119 18.78 -28.93 -71.19
CA ALA A 119 19.01 -30.37 -71.36
C ALA A 119 17.89 -31.04 -72.20
N LYS A 120 16.64 -30.57 -72.05
CA LYS A 120 15.51 -31.00 -72.89
C LYS A 120 15.71 -30.56 -74.34
N ASP A 121 16.05 -29.30 -74.58
CA ASP A 121 16.24 -28.75 -75.92
C ASP A 121 17.41 -29.42 -76.66
N ASP A 122 18.54 -29.66 -75.96
CA ASP A 122 19.69 -30.38 -76.49
C ASP A 122 19.33 -31.82 -76.90
N LEU A 123 18.51 -32.50 -76.08
CA LEU A 123 18.01 -33.85 -76.40
C LEU A 123 17.08 -33.85 -77.63
N VAL A 124 16.15 -32.89 -77.71
CA VAL A 124 15.22 -32.74 -78.85
C VAL A 124 16.00 -32.45 -80.15
N SER A 125 17.00 -31.56 -80.08
CA SER A 125 17.86 -31.25 -81.23
C SER A 125 18.66 -32.49 -81.68
N ALA A 126 19.27 -33.22 -80.75
CA ALA A 126 20.05 -34.41 -81.06
C ALA A 126 19.21 -35.54 -81.65
N THR A 127 18.00 -35.74 -81.14
CA THR A 127 17.04 -36.74 -81.65
C THR A 127 16.52 -36.38 -83.03
N THR A 128 16.17 -35.11 -83.26
CA THR A 128 15.77 -34.62 -84.59
C THR A 128 16.88 -34.87 -85.63
N LYS A 129 18.13 -34.55 -85.27
CA LYS A 129 19.31 -34.79 -86.14
C LYS A 129 19.53 -36.28 -86.44
N LEU A 130 19.31 -37.16 -85.47
CA LEU A 130 19.38 -38.61 -85.70
C LEU A 130 18.28 -39.07 -86.68
N THR A 131 17.05 -38.57 -86.52
CA THR A 131 15.93 -38.89 -87.41
C THR A 131 16.23 -38.48 -88.85
N THR A 132 16.78 -37.28 -89.07
CA THR A 132 17.17 -36.83 -90.41
C THR A 132 18.30 -37.68 -91.01
N MET A 133 19.30 -38.06 -90.20
CA MET A 133 20.42 -38.90 -90.66
C MET A 133 19.96 -40.31 -91.05
N ARG A 134 18.96 -40.88 -90.37
CA ARG A 134 18.40 -42.20 -90.72
C ARG A 134 17.61 -42.19 -92.04
N GLY A 135 17.07 -41.04 -92.44
CA GLY A 135 16.38 -40.88 -93.72
C GLY A 135 17.31 -40.66 -94.91
N ASP A 136 18.61 -40.44 -94.69
CA ASP A 136 19.59 -40.17 -95.73
C ASP A 136 20.51 -41.38 -95.97
N VAL A 137 20.33 -42.03 -97.13
CA VAL A 137 21.05 -43.25 -97.55
C VAL A 137 22.56 -43.01 -97.73
N LYS A 138 23.02 -41.74 -97.80
CA LYS A 138 24.44 -41.39 -97.97
C LYS A 138 25.20 -41.19 -96.65
N VAL A 139 24.52 -41.24 -95.50
CA VAL A 139 25.16 -41.07 -94.18
C VAL A 139 25.74 -42.40 -93.69
N SER A 140 27.01 -42.39 -93.27
CA SER A 140 27.67 -43.60 -92.78
C SER A 140 27.15 -44.07 -91.41
N ASP A 141 27.10 -45.39 -91.20
CA ASP A 141 26.67 -46.01 -89.92
C ASP A 141 27.47 -45.50 -88.71
N LYS A 142 28.77 -45.22 -88.91
CA LYS A 142 29.64 -44.64 -87.87
C LYS A 142 29.16 -43.26 -87.40
N ALA A 143 28.59 -42.45 -88.30
CA ALA A 143 28.05 -41.14 -87.94
C ALA A 143 26.72 -41.28 -87.15
N VAL A 144 25.90 -42.27 -87.51
CA VAL A 144 24.66 -42.60 -86.81
C VAL A 144 24.94 -43.09 -85.38
N GLU A 145 25.91 -43.98 -85.19
CA GLU A 145 26.30 -44.46 -83.85
C GLU A 145 26.83 -43.33 -82.95
N LYS A 146 27.71 -42.47 -83.46
CA LYS A 146 28.18 -41.29 -82.71
C LYS A 146 27.04 -40.38 -82.25
N GLN A 147 25.97 -40.26 -83.03
CA GLN A 147 24.81 -39.46 -82.66
C GLN A 147 23.92 -40.17 -81.63
N LYS A 148 23.82 -41.51 -81.67
CA LYS A 148 23.14 -42.29 -80.62
C LYS A 148 23.84 -42.16 -79.26
N GLU A 149 25.17 -42.26 -79.23
CA GLU A 149 25.96 -42.07 -78.01
C GLU A 149 25.70 -40.69 -77.38
N LYS A 150 25.66 -39.62 -78.20
CA LYS A 150 25.29 -38.28 -77.74
C LYS A 150 23.90 -38.21 -77.14
N ILE A 151 22.91 -38.87 -77.74
CA ILE A 151 21.54 -38.92 -77.22
C ILE A 151 21.50 -39.62 -75.85
N VAL A 152 22.26 -40.69 -75.65
CA VAL A 152 22.37 -41.36 -74.35
C VAL A 152 22.93 -40.39 -73.29
N ALA A 153 24.01 -39.67 -73.61
CA ALA A 153 24.57 -38.66 -72.73
C ALA A 153 23.57 -37.52 -72.41
N PHE A 154 22.81 -37.03 -73.40
CA PHE A 154 21.78 -36.02 -73.17
C PHE A 154 20.59 -36.53 -72.35
N LYS A 155 20.18 -37.79 -72.50
CA LYS A 155 19.15 -38.41 -71.64
C LYS A 155 19.61 -38.47 -70.18
N GLN A 156 20.88 -38.82 -69.95
CA GLN A 156 21.45 -38.81 -68.61
C GLN A 156 21.49 -37.39 -68.04
N ALA A 157 21.96 -36.41 -68.81
CA ALA A 157 21.99 -35.00 -68.41
C ALA A 157 20.59 -34.41 -68.12
N GLN A 158 19.57 -34.79 -68.90
CA GLN A 158 18.18 -34.43 -68.66
C GLN A 158 17.68 -35.03 -67.34
N THR A 159 17.97 -36.31 -67.10
CA THR A 159 17.57 -37.00 -65.87
C THR A 159 18.20 -36.35 -64.64
N GLU A 160 19.51 -36.08 -64.67
CA GLU A 160 20.23 -35.39 -63.60
C GLU A 160 19.68 -33.97 -63.36
N SER A 161 19.33 -33.25 -64.43
CA SER A 161 18.77 -31.90 -64.34
C SER A 161 17.35 -31.89 -63.74
N LEU A 162 16.50 -32.85 -64.10
CA LEU A 162 15.16 -32.99 -63.51
C LEU A 162 15.23 -33.33 -62.02
N VAL A 163 16.14 -34.23 -61.61
CA VAL A 163 16.39 -34.52 -60.20
C VAL A 163 16.87 -33.28 -59.45
N GLY A 164 17.75 -32.48 -60.06
CA GLY A 164 18.22 -31.20 -59.51
C GLY A 164 17.08 -30.18 -59.34
N LEU A 165 16.17 -30.11 -60.31
CA LEU A 165 14.99 -29.27 -60.27
C LEU A 165 14.04 -29.66 -59.13
N ASP A 166 13.77 -30.95 -58.95
CA ASP A 166 12.91 -31.42 -57.87
C ASP A 166 13.51 -31.16 -56.48
N LYS A 167 14.82 -31.36 -56.31
CA LYS A 167 15.52 -30.97 -55.06
C LYS A 167 15.38 -29.47 -54.77
N ALA A 168 15.51 -28.62 -55.79
CA ALA A 168 15.33 -27.17 -55.64
C ALA A 168 13.87 -26.81 -55.29
N ARG A 169 12.88 -27.49 -55.87
CA ARG A 169 11.45 -27.30 -55.54
C ARG A 169 11.15 -27.67 -54.09
N VAL A 170 11.66 -28.81 -53.62
CA VAL A 170 11.48 -29.26 -52.23
C VAL A 170 12.10 -28.25 -51.27
N ALA A 171 13.35 -27.85 -51.51
CA ALA A 171 14.04 -26.86 -50.67
C ALA A 171 13.28 -25.53 -50.60
N ARG A 172 12.77 -25.03 -51.73
CA ARG A 172 11.96 -23.80 -51.77
C ARG A 172 10.62 -23.95 -51.05
N LYS A 173 9.94 -25.09 -51.20
CA LYS A 173 8.66 -25.36 -50.52
C LYS A 173 8.85 -25.33 -48.99
N GLU A 174 9.94 -25.89 -48.49
CA GLU A 174 10.28 -25.84 -47.07
C GLU A 174 10.60 -24.42 -46.57
N THR A 175 11.34 -23.62 -47.34
CA THR A 175 11.60 -22.21 -46.98
C THR A 175 10.35 -21.35 -47.00
N ALA A 176 9.49 -21.53 -48.00
CA ALA A 176 8.21 -20.84 -48.10
C ALA A 176 7.27 -21.17 -46.92
N LEU A 177 7.27 -22.43 -46.45
CA LEU A 177 6.54 -22.84 -45.25
C LEU A 177 7.08 -22.12 -44.00
N LYS A 178 8.41 -22.08 -43.82
CA LYS A 178 9.04 -21.36 -42.70
C LYS A 178 8.71 -19.87 -42.72
N LEU A 179 8.72 -19.24 -43.90
CA LEU A 179 8.30 -17.85 -44.07
C LEU A 179 6.83 -17.64 -43.67
N THR A 180 5.94 -18.52 -44.12
CA THR A 180 4.51 -18.46 -43.78
C THR A 180 4.27 -18.58 -42.27
N THR A 181 4.93 -19.54 -41.62
CA THR A 181 4.85 -19.72 -40.16
C THR A 181 5.37 -18.50 -39.41
N ALA A 182 6.49 -17.92 -39.85
CA ALA A 182 7.03 -16.70 -39.26
C ALA A 182 6.05 -15.51 -39.40
N GLN A 183 5.44 -15.35 -40.58
CA GLN A 183 4.44 -14.30 -40.84
C GLN A 183 3.17 -14.48 -39.98
N GLN A 184 2.68 -15.71 -39.82
CA GLN A 184 1.56 -16.01 -38.91
C GLN A 184 1.93 -15.68 -37.46
N GLY A 185 3.15 -16.01 -37.05
CA GLY A 185 3.70 -15.63 -35.74
C GLY A 185 3.67 -14.11 -35.53
N THR A 186 4.14 -13.33 -36.50
CA THR A 186 4.11 -11.86 -36.44
C THR A 186 2.68 -11.32 -36.27
N LYS A 187 1.72 -11.81 -37.07
CA LYS A 187 0.30 -11.41 -36.95
C LYS A 187 -0.27 -11.74 -35.57
N SER A 188 0.11 -12.87 -34.98
CA SER A 188 -0.32 -13.26 -33.63
C SER A 188 0.23 -12.31 -32.57
N TYR A 189 1.53 -12.02 -32.60
CA TYR A 189 2.15 -11.10 -31.64
C TYR A 189 1.66 -9.65 -31.79
N GLU A 190 1.31 -9.23 -33.00
CA GLU A 190 0.69 -7.92 -33.24
C GLU A 190 -0.68 -7.81 -32.56
N LYS A 191 -1.52 -8.84 -32.64
CA LYS A 191 -2.78 -8.91 -31.88
C LYS A 191 -2.56 -8.91 -30.37
N THR A 192 -1.54 -9.61 -29.89
CA THR A 192 -1.16 -9.61 -28.46
C THR A 192 -0.73 -8.22 -28.02
N LYS A 193 0.10 -7.51 -28.80
CA LYS A 193 0.51 -6.13 -28.53
C LYS A 193 -0.69 -5.19 -28.46
N GLN A 194 -1.64 -5.29 -29.39
CA GLN A 194 -2.86 -4.49 -29.36
C GLN A 194 -3.70 -4.75 -28.10
N THR A 195 -3.80 -6.01 -27.67
CA THR A 195 -4.51 -6.36 -26.44
C THR A 195 -3.80 -5.82 -25.20
N ALA A 196 -2.47 -5.96 -25.14
CA ALA A 196 -1.66 -5.41 -24.07
C ALA A 196 -1.77 -3.88 -23.98
N GLN A 197 -1.76 -3.19 -25.12
CA GLN A 197 -1.94 -1.74 -25.19
C GLN A 197 -3.29 -1.32 -24.59
N LYS A 198 -4.38 -1.98 -24.98
CA LYS A 198 -5.71 -1.69 -24.43
C LYS A 198 -5.75 -1.88 -22.91
N SER A 199 -5.13 -2.95 -22.40
CA SER A 199 -5.04 -3.20 -20.95
C SER A 199 -4.25 -2.11 -20.23
N TYR A 200 -3.12 -1.67 -20.81
CA TYR A 200 -2.35 -0.55 -20.29
C TYR A 200 -3.15 0.76 -20.28
N ASP A 201 -3.85 1.07 -21.37
CA ASP A 201 -4.68 2.28 -21.46
C ASP A 201 -5.78 2.30 -20.38
N VAL A 202 -6.43 1.14 -20.15
CA VAL A 202 -7.43 0.98 -19.09
C VAL A 202 -6.80 1.14 -17.69
N ALA A 203 -5.64 0.53 -17.44
CA ALA A 203 -4.93 0.67 -16.17
C ALA A 203 -4.54 2.14 -15.91
N ASN A 204 -4.05 2.84 -16.94
CA ASN A 204 -3.67 4.25 -16.88
C ASN A 204 -4.88 5.16 -16.61
N GLN A 205 -6.02 4.92 -17.27
CA GLN A 205 -7.26 5.66 -16.97
C GLN A 205 -7.70 5.47 -15.52
N LYS A 206 -7.67 4.23 -15.00
CA LYS A 206 -7.99 3.96 -13.60
C LYS A 206 -7.03 4.65 -12.64
N PHE A 207 -5.74 4.63 -12.94
CA PHE A 207 -4.72 5.29 -12.15
C PHE A 207 -4.95 6.81 -12.08
N LYS A 208 -5.20 7.48 -13.21
CA LYS A 208 -5.53 8.92 -13.25
C LYS A 208 -6.78 9.26 -12.44
N LEU A 209 -7.82 8.41 -12.51
CA LEU A 209 -9.02 8.59 -11.68
C LEU A 209 -8.69 8.47 -10.19
N TYR A 210 -7.89 7.47 -9.81
CA TYR A 210 -7.44 7.31 -8.43
C TYR A 210 -6.65 8.52 -7.94
N GLU A 211 -5.69 9.03 -8.72
CA GLU A 211 -4.95 10.25 -8.38
C GLU A 211 -5.87 11.46 -8.21
N SER A 212 -6.87 11.62 -9.09
CA SER A 212 -7.84 12.71 -8.99
C SER A 212 -8.68 12.62 -7.70
N GLN A 213 -9.10 11.40 -7.32
CA GLN A 213 -9.84 11.17 -6.09
C GLN A 213 -8.99 11.41 -4.83
N GLN A 214 -7.70 11.04 -4.87
CA GLN A 214 -6.77 11.32 -3.78
C GLN A 214 -6.56 12.83 -3.61
N ALA A 215 -6.40 13.57 -4.73
CA ALA A 215 -6.32 15.03 -4.70
C ALA A 215 -7.60 15.67 -4.14
N GLU A 216 -8.78 15.16 -4.49
CA GLU A 216 -10.04 15.65 -3.95
C GLU A 216 -10.20 15.35 -2.45
N LYS A 217 -9.86 14.13 -2.01
CA LYS A 217 -9.84 13.76 -0.59
C LYS A 217 -8.91 14.68 0.21
N GLN A 218 -7.72 14.94 -0.31
CA GLN A 218 -6.76 15.84 0.33
C GLN A 218 -7.32 17.27 0.45
N LYS A 219 -7.93 17.80 -0.63
CA LYS A 219 -8.63 19.10 -0.58
C LYS A 219 -9.72 19.14 0.50
N LYS A 220 -10.52 18.08 0.65
CA LYS A 220 -11.56 17.98 1.70
C LYS A 220 -10.96 17.92 3.11
N ILE A 221 -9.85 17.19 3.28
CA ILE A 221 -9.11 17.12 4.55
C ILE A 221 -8.56 18.49 4.92
N ASP A 222 -7.93 19.18 3.98
CA ASP A 222 -7.33 20.49 4.21
C ASP A 222 -8.40 21.56 4.51
N ALA A 223 -9.54 21.53 3.80
CA ALA A 223 -10.70 22.36 4.13
C ALA A 223 -11.22 22.08 5.55
N SER A 224 -11.36 20.80 5.93
CA SER A 224 -11.83 20.41 7.26
C SER A 224 -10.87 20.84 8.38
N LYS A 225 -9.55 20.70 8.16
CA LYS A 225 -8.51 21.19 9.08
C LYS A 225 -8.59 22.71 9.25
N LYS A 226 -8.82 23.46 8.17
CA LYS A 226 -9.00 24.91 8.24
C LYS A 226 -10.19 25.30 9.10
N VAL A 227 -11.35 24.66 8.91
CA VAL A 227 -12.54 24.91 9.73
C VAL A 227 -12.30 24.54 11.20
N ALA A 228 -11.66 23.40 11.47
CA ALA A 228 -11.34 22.98 12.84
C ALA A 228 -10.41 23.98 13.54
N THR A 229 -9.39 24.48 12.84
CA THR A 229 -8.45 25.47 13.38
C THR A 229 -9.10 26.84 13.60
N GLU A 230 -10.00 27.29 12.73
CA GLU A 230 -10.78 28.51 12.94
C GLU A 230 -11.72 28.40 14.15
N LYS A 231 -12.40 27.26 14.31
CA LYS A 231 -13.24 26.99 15.49
C LYS A 231 -12.44 26.97 16.80
N LEU A 232 -11.26 26.37 16.80
CA LEU A 232 -10.37 26.37 17.97
C LEU A 232 -9.89 27.79 18.32
N LYS A 233 -9.50 28.60 17.33
CA LYS A 233 -9.13 30.01 17.54
C LYS A 233 -10.29 30.82 18.12
N ALA A 234 -11.51 30.64 17.60
CA ALA A 234 -12.70 31.31 18.10
C ALA A 234 -13.02 30.91 19.56
N LYS A 235 -12.90 29.62 19.90
CA LYS A 235 -13.08 29.13 21.27
C LYS A 235 -12.02 29.69 22.21
N GLN A 236 -10.74 29.66 21.82
CA GLN A 236 -9.65 30.24 22.61
C GLN A 236 -9.87 31.74 22.88
N ALA A 237 -10.37 32.50 21.90
CA ALA A 237 -10.69 33.91 22.08
C ALA A 237 -11.89 34.13 23.03
N ALA A 238 -12.88 33.24 23.02
CA ALA A 238 -14.02 33.31 23.95
C ALA A 238 -13.60 32.95 25.38
N ASP A 239 -12.85 31.86 25.56
CA ASP A 239 -12.35 31.39 26.85
C ASP A 239 -11.41 32.43 27.49
N ALA A 240 -10.56 33.10 26.70
CA ALA A 240 -9.71 34.20 27.18
C ALA A 240 -10.51 35.40 27.71
N LYS A 241 -11.64 35.76 27.07
CA LYS A 241 -12.52 36.84 27.54
C LYS A 241 -13.20 36.49 28.86
N VAL A 242 -13.64 35.24 29.02
CA VAL A 242 -14.25 34.75 30.26
C VAL A 242 -13.22 34.69 31.39
N ALA A 243 -12.02 34.18 31.12
CA ALA A 243 -10.92 34.17 32.07
C ALA A 243 -10.57 35.58 32.56
N LYS A 244 -10.54 36.58 31.65
CA LYS A 244 -10.30 37.98 32.01
C LYS A 244 -11.41 38.55 32.91
N LYS A 245 -12.69 38.32 32.57
CA LYS A 245 -13.84 38.74 33.41
C LYS A 245 -13.82 38.09 34.80
N ASN A 246 -13.45 36.81 34.89
CA ASN A 246 -13.39 36.09 36.16
C ASN A 246 -12.20 36.54 37.02
N ALA A 247 -11.04 36.80 36.42
CA ALA A 247 -9.90 37.39 37.10
C ALA A 247 -10.23 38.79 37.66
N GLU A 248 -10.90 39.63 36.89
CA GLU A 248 -11.35 40.95 37.32
C GLU A 248 -12.38 40.89 38.47
N ARG A 249 -13.29 39.91 38.46
CA ARG A 249 -14.26 39.69 39.54
C ARG A 249 -13.57 39.24 40.83
N LYS A 250 -12.65 38.26 40.76
CA LYS A 250 -11.88 37.80 41.92
C LYS A 250 -11.02 38.91 42.51
N ALA A 251 -10.34 39.69 41.68
CA ALA A 251 -9.54 40.82 42.15
C ALA A 251 -10.38 41.88 42.90
N LYS A 252 -11.61 42.15 42.44
CA LYS A 252 -12.54 43.08 43.11
C LYS A 252 -13.11 42.52 44.42
N GLU A 253 -13.39 41.23 44.49
CA GLU A 253 -13.86 40.57 45.72
C GLU A 253 -12.74 40.45 46.77
N GLU A 254 -11.53 40.08 46.35
CA GLU A 254 -10.36 40.08 47.23
C GLU A 254 -10.06 41.47 47.79
N ALA A 255 -10.18 42.53 46.98
CA ALA A 255 -10.00 43.90 47.45
C ALA A 255 -11.06 44.30 48.51
N LYS A 256 -12.32 43.86 48.35
CA LYS A 256 -13.37 44.08 49.34
C LYS A 256 -13.08 43.34 50.66
N ILE A 257 -12.68 42.08 50.58
CA ILE A 257 -12.33 41.24 51.75
C ILE A 257 -11.15 41.84 52.51
N ARG A 258 -10.10 42.30 51.79
CA ARG A 258 -8.93 42.96 52.40
C ARG A 258 -9.33 44.24 53.15
N LYS A 259 -10.25 45.05 52.61
CA LYS A 259 -10.74 46.26 53.28
C LYS A 259 -11.53 45.95 54.54
N THR A 260 -12.46 45.00 54.50
CA THR A 260 -13.27 44.61 55.67
C THR A 260 -12.43 44.01 56.81
N ASN A 261 -11.40 43.24 56.49
CA ASN A 261 -10.50 42.66 57.50
C ASN A 261 -9.63 43.74 58.17
N LEU A 262 -9.19 44.73 57.40
CA LEU A 262 -8.41 45.85 57.93
C LEU A 262 -9.22 46.71 58.92
N ASP A 263 -10.51 46.91 58.66
CA ASP A 263 -11.41 47.64 59.55
C ASP A 263 -11.71 46.85 60.85
N ALA A 264 -11.80 45.52 60.79
CA ALA A 264 -11.97 44.67 61.97
C ALA A 264 -10.72 44.70 62.88
N LEU A 265 -9.52 44.64 62.30
CA LEU A 265 -8.26 44.71 63.03
C LEU A 265 -8.07 46.07 63.74
N LYS A 266 -8.41 47.18 63.08
CA LYS A 266 -8.37 48.52 63.70
C LYS A 266 -9.26 48.62 64.94
N LYS A 267 -10.47 48.04 64.90
CA LYS A 267 -11.38 48.01 66.06
C LYS A 267 -10.82 47.17 67.22
N GLN A 268 -10.15 46.05 66.93
CA GLN A 268 -9.51 45.24 67.97
C GLN A 268 -8.33 45.97 68.61
N ILE A 269 -7.49 46.63 67.82
CA ILE A 269 -6.35 47.44 68.30
C ILE A 269 -6.87 48.55 69.24
N SER A 270 -7.90 49.29 68.82
CA SER A 270 -8.49 50.35 69.63
C SER A 270 -9.02 49.84 70.98
N LYS A 271 -9.70 48.68 71.00
CA LYS A 271 -10.16 48.05 72.26
C LYS A 271 -9.01 47.63 73.17
N GLN A 272 -7.88 47.19 72.61
CA GLN A 272 -6.73 46.76 73.38
C GLN A 272 -5.94 47.94 73.95
N ASP A 273 -5.82 49.03 73.20
CA ASP A 273 -5.24 50.29 73.69
C ASP A 273 -6.00 50.86 74.90
N GLU A 274 -7.33 50.80 74.91
CA GLU A 274 -8.13 51.21 76.06
C GLU A 274 -7.86 50.36 77.31
N LYS A 275 -7.71 49.04 77.13
CA LYS A 275 -7.37 48.13 78.24
C LYS A 275 -5.98 48.42 78.80
N VAL A 276 -5.00 48.70 77.93
CA VAL A 276 -3.64 49.07 78.34
C VAL A 276 -3.64 50.37 79.13
N LYS A 277 -4.37 51.40 78.67
CA LYS A 277 -4.49 52.66 79.42
C LYS A 277 -5.10 52.47 80.81
N LYS A 278 -6.16 51.65 80.92
CA LYS A 278 -6.77 51.30 82.23
C LYS A 278 -5.80 50.55 83.14
N ALA A 279 -5.01 49.62 82.59
CA ALA A 279 -4.00 48.92 83.36
C ALA A 279 -2.89 49.86 83.85
N GLN A 280 -2.45 50.81 83.02
CA GLN A 280 -1.46 51.82 83.40
C GLN A 280 -1.97 52.77 84.50
N THR A 281 -3.25 53.18 84.46
CA THR A 281 -3.82 54.01 85.53
C THR A 281 -3.90 53.25 86.84
N ASN A 282 -4.28 51.97 86.80
CA ASN A 282 -4.34 51.12 87.99
C ASN A 282 -2.95 50.88 88.58
N LEU A 283 -1.93 50.66 87.74
CA LEU A 283 -0.55 50.53 88.18
C LEU A 283 -0.07 51.79 88.91
N LYS A 284 -0.31 52.98 88.35
CA LYS A 284 0.04 54.26 89.00
C LYS A 284 -0.69 54.48 90.32
N ALA A 285 -1.95 54.04 90.42
CA ALA A 285 -2.71 54.11 91.67
C ALA A 285 -2.08 53.20 92.74
N LEU A 286 -1.73 51.97 92.38
CA LEU A 286 -1.06 51.02 93.28
C LEU A 286 0.33 51.51 93.70
N GLU A 287 1.12 52.09 92.78
CA GLU A 287 2.41 52.69 93.12
C GLU A 287 2.29 53.85 94.11
N LYS A 288 1.21 54.64 94.01
CA LYS A 288 0.92 55.74 94.94
C LYS A 288 0.48 55.22 96.32
N GLU A 289 -0.35 54.18 96.36
CA GLU A 289 -0.75 53.51 97.61
C GLU A 289 0.47 52.90 98.31
N LEU A 290 1.35 52.24 97.58
CA LEU A 290 2.58 51.64 98.12
C LEU A 290 3.50 52.68 98.77
N ARG A 291 3.65 53.87 98.15
CA ARG A 291 4.45 54.97 98.74
C ARG A 291 3.81 55.56 100.00
N SER A 292 2.48 55.54 100.11
CA SER A 292 1.76 56.07 101.28
C SER A 292 1.81 55.14 102.51
N LEU A 293 2.03 53.85 102.31
CA LEU A 293 2.04 52.83 103.37
C LEU A 293 3.37 52.71 104.14
N ASN A 294 4.42 53.47 103.75
CA ASN A 294 5.77 53.40 104.35
C ASN A 294 5.98 54.26 105.61
N SER A 295 4.92 54.75 106.28
CA SER A 295 5.05 55.43 107.59
C SER A 295 4.70 54.48 108.76
N ARG A 296 5.69 54.23 109.63
CA ARG A 296 5.74 53.20 110.69
C ARG A 296 4.55 53.16 111.67
N LYS A 297 3.75 54.23 111.78
CA LYS A 297 2.59 54.30 112.69
C LYS A 297 1.33 53.60 112.15
N THR A 298 1.34 53.21 110.88
CA THR A 298 0.18 52.57 110.20
C THR A 298 0.27 51.04 110.21
N ILE A 299 1.47 50.49 110.43
CA ILE A 299 1.74 49.04 110.43
C ILE A 299 1.13 48.36 111.67
N GLU A 300 1.28 48.93 112.87
CA GLU A 300 0.65 48.39 114.10
C GLU A 300 -0.89 48.32 114.02
N LYS A 301 -1.53 49.32 113.39
CA LYS A 301 -2.99 49.29 113.16
C LYS A 301 -3.41 48.26 112.10
N GLN A 302 -2.54 47.93 111.15
CA GLN A 302 -2.83 46.90 110.15
C GLN A 302 -2.54 45.48 110.65
N GLU A 303 -1.61 45.28 111.57
CA GLU A 303 -1.39 43.98 112.23
C GLU A 303 -2.62 43.54 113.04
N VAL A 304 -3.28 44.46 113.74
CA VAL A 304 -4.56 44.19 114.44
C VAL A 304 -5.67 43.83 113.44
N LYS A 305 -5.73 44.50 112.28
CA LYS A 305 -6.71 44.17 111.22
C LYS A 305 -6.40 42.84 110.52
N ILE A 306 -5.12 42.48 110.35
CA ILE A 306 -4.70 41.19 109.79
C ILE A 306 -5.05 40.06 110.76
N ALA A 307 -4.88 40.25 112.06
CA ALA A 307 -5.34 39.28 113.07
C ALA A 307 -6.87 39.06 112.98
N GLN A 308 -7.65 40.14 112.87
CA GLN A 308 -9.10 40.08 112.69
C GLN A 308 -9.55 39.49 111.33
N ALA A 309 -8.78 39.70 110.27
CA ALA A 309 -9.05 39.11 108.96
C ALA A 309 -8.70 37.62 108.91
N LYS A 310 -7.64 37.18 109.62
CA LYS A 310 -7.27 35.77 109.75
C LYS A 310 -8.33 34.96 110.50
N THR A 311 -8.90 35.50 111.58
CA THR A 311 -9.99 34.83 112.31
C THR A 311 -11.26 34.71 111.46
N LYS A 312 -11.58 35.73 110.65
CA LYS A 312 -12.69 35.65 109.68
C LYS A 312 -12.42 34.63 108.57
N LEU A 313 -11.20 34.57 108.03
CA LEU A 313 -10.81 33.57 107.02
C LEU A 313 -10.90 32.14 107.56
N GLU A 314 -10.53 31.90 108.83
CA GLU A 314 -10.68 30.59 109.46
C GLU A 314 -12.14 30.20 109.64
N ALA A 315 -13.00 31.14 110.04
CA ALA A 315 -14.45 30.92 110.14
C ALA A 315 -15.06 30.58 108.76
N GLU A 316 -14.70 31.32 107.71
CA GLU A 316 -15.17 31.08 106.34
C GLU A 316 -14.63 29.76 105.75
N LYS A 317 -13.39 29.37 106.07
CA LYS A 317 -12.85 28.05 105.72
C LYS A 317 -13.59 26.92 106.44
N SER A 318 -14.00 27.12 107.68
CA SER A 318 -14.82 26.15 108.43
C SER A 318 -16.20 25.97 107.77
N ILE A 319 -16.86 27.07 107.40
CA ILE A 319 -18.13 27.08 106.65
C ILE A 319 -17.96 26.39 105.28
N LEU A 320 -16.87 26.65 104.55
CA LEU A 320 -16.56 25.99 103.28
C LEU A 320 -16.34 24.47 103.44
N LYS A 321 -15.75 24.04 104.57
CA LYS A 321 -15.56 22.63 104.90
C LYS A 321 -16.90 21.95 105.22
N GLU A 322 -17.80 22.64 105.91
CA GLU A 322 -19.19 22.19 106.14
C GLU A 322 -19.99 22.08 104.83
N LEU A 323 -19.85 23.05 103.92
CA LEU A 323 -20.52 23.03 102.60
C LEU A 323 -19.97 21.90 101.70
N LYS A 324 -18.66 21.65 101.70
CA LYS A 324 -18.06 20.49 101.01
C LYS A 324 -18.49 19.14 101.60
N ALA A 325 -18.75 19.06 102.90
CA ALA A 325 -19.27 17.85 103.56
C ALA A 325 -20.75 17.58 103.21
N LYS A 326 -21.52 18.61 102.86
CA LYS A 326 -22.90 18.51 102.36
C LYS A 326 -23.02 18.21 100.85
N LYS A 327 -21.89 17.97 100.15
CA LYS A 327 -21.80 17.70 98.70
C LYS A 327 -22.64 18.66 97.84
N VAL A 328 -22.38 19.96 98.00
CA VAL A 328 -22.61 20.97 96.94
C VAL A 328 -21.26 21.32 96.33
#